data_AF-A0A183J708-F1
#
_entry.id   AF-A0A183J708-F1
#
_cell.length_a   1.000
_cell.length_b   1.000
_cell.length_c   1.000
_cell.angle_alpha   90.00
_cell.angle_beta   90.00
_cell.angle_gamma   90.00
#
_symmetry.space_group_name_H-M   'P 1'
#
loop_
_entity.id
_entity.type
_entity.pdbx_description
1 polymer ?
#
loop_
_entity_poly.entity_id
_entity_poly.type
_entity_poly.pdbx_seq_one_letter_code
_entity_poly.pdbx_strand_id
1 'polypeptide(L)'
;LYTLFHFRCIFRWFTHYYILATVVTSICVVLSIECYVFEMPPPGFLREFLVRLRVSEKSALLTLMLLWLHVVRRLFESLFVSVYSDTKMNIMHYSLGLLHYLCLPCAVLVEAPGFVSNLINLDSTLKQLSFLQLLGILLFAISNISQHQSLDVLANMRRNYLGNITNYAHGIPTSGWFEVVSCPHFLFEVLIYLSLWCTIGPLARVWPSVCLFVFVNQCIAAKITHNWYQEKFGDMYPAHRRAIFPYLF
;
A
#
# COMPACT_ATOMS: atom_id res chain seq x y z
N LEU A 1 -5.78 -30.12 19.30
CA LEU A 1 -5.71 -29.05 18.27
C LEU A 1 -4.92 -27.81 18.71
N TYR A 2 -4.02 -27.91 19.69
CA TYR A 2 -3.28 -26.79 20.30
C TYR A 2 -1.76 -26.77 19.97
N THR A 3 -1.32 -27.52 18.97
CA THR A 3 0.12 -27.80 18.74
C THR A 3 0.58 -27.63 17.28
N LEU A 4 -0.12 -26.84 16.46
CA LEU A 4 0.26 -26.59 15.05
C LEU A 4 0.64 -25.14 14.70
N PHE A 5 0.60 -24.19 15.65
CA PHE A 5 0.75 -22.76 15.35
C PHE A 5 1.93 -22.08 16.05
N HIS A 6 3.08 -22.76 16.13
CA HIS A 6 4.29 -22.19 16.73
C HIS A 6 5.40 -21.82 15.73
N PHE A 7 5.07 -21.56 14.46
CA PHE A 7 5.98 -20.89 13.54
C PHE A 7 5.70 -19.38 13.55
N ARG A 8 6.55 -18.66 14.29
CA ARG A 8 6.50 -17.21 14.45
C ARG A 8 7.67 -16.61 13.65
N CYS A 9 7.38 -15.83 12.60
CA CYS A 9 8.39 -15.10 11.83
C CYS A 9 8.75 -13.79 12.53
N ILE A 10 10.03 -13.41 12.50
CA ILE A 10 10.54 -12.16 13.11
C ILE A 10 10.06 -10.96 12.27
N PHE A 11 9.84 -9.79 12.88
CA PHE A 11 9.40 -8.57 12.18
C PHE A 11 10.35 -8.06 11.07
N ARG A 12 11.59 -8.58 10.98
CA ARG A 12 12.59 -8.23 9.95
C ARG A 12 12.23 -8.69 8.52
N TRP A 13 11.05 -9.27 8.33
CA TRP A 13 10.59 -9.85 7.06
C TRP A 13 9.64 -8.94 6.28
N PHE A 14 9.29 -7.75 6.82
CA PHE A 14 8.47 -6.77 6.08
C PHE A 14 9.12 -6.32 4.78
N THR A 15 10.46 -6.21 4.76
CA THR A 15 11.23 -5.88 3.56
C THR A 15 10.99 -6.89 2.43
N HIS A 16 10.78 -8.18 2.74
CA HIS A 16 10.51 -9.20 1.71
C HIS A 16 9.23 -8.92 0.93
N TYR A 17 8.19 -8.41 1.60
CA TYR A 17 6.98 -7.99 0.92
C TYR A 17 7.26 -6.92 -0.11
N TYR A 18 8.00 -5.90 0.29
CA TYR A 18 8.25 -4.75 -0.57
C TYR A 18 9.27 -5.07 -1.68
N ILE A 19 10.22 -5.98 -1.44
CA ILE A 19 11.08 -6.52 -2.50
C ILE A 19 10.21 -7.25 -3.52
N LEU A 20 9.38 -8.20 -3.08
CA LEU A 20 8.50 -8.96 -3.96
C LEU A 20 7.55 -8.04 -4.74
N ALA A 21 6.87 -7.13 -4.05
CA ALA A 21 5.96 -6.16 -4.63
C ALA A 21 6.65 -5.29 -5.69
N THR A 22 7.85 -4.79 -5.38
CA THR A 22 8.62 -3.95 -6.30
C THR A 22 9.00 -4.75 -7.54
N VAL A 23 9.51 -5.97 -7.39
CA VAL A 23 9.91 -6.82 -8.52
C VAL A 23 8.71 -7.14 -9.42
N VAL A 24 7.62 -7.67 -8.84
CA VAL A 24 6.43 -8.09 -9.59
C VAL A 24 5.78 -6.89 -10.27
N THR A 25 5.64 -5.76 -9.57
CA THR A 25 5.04 -4.55 -10.15
C THR A 25 5.94 -3.96 -11.23
N SER A 26 7.27 -4.01 -11.08
CA SER A 26 8.21 -3.56 -12.13
C SER A 26 8.05 -4.38 -13.41
N ILE A 27 7.95 -5.71 -13.28
CA ILE A 27 7.72 -6.61 -14.42
C ILE A 27 6.40 -6.22 -15.12
N CYS A 28 5.31 -6.05 -14.36
CA CYS A 28 4.02 -5.65 -14.93
C CYS A 28 4.07 -4.28 -15.62
N VAL A 29 4.76 -3.30 -15.04
CA VAL A 29 4.95 -1.97 -15.65
C VAL A 29 5.72 -2.07 -16.97
N VAL A 30 6.85 -2.79 -16.98
CA VAL A 30 7.67 -2.97 -18.20
C VAL A 30 6.85 -3.63 -19.29
N LEU A 31 6.14 -4.71 -18.98
CA LEU A 31 5.27 -5.40 -19.94
C LEU A 31 4.15 -4.49 -20.46
N SER A 32 3.52 -3.69 -19.59
CA SER A 32 2.50 -2.72 -20.02
C SER A 32 3.08 -1.63 -20.92
N ILE A 33 4.30 -1.16 -20.67
CA ILE A 33 4.97 -0.19 -21.54
C ILE A 33 5.29 -0.83 -22.89
N GLU A 34 5.89 -2.03 -22.89
CA GLU A 34 6.20 -2.78 -24.12
C GLU A 34 4.97 -2.96 -25.00
N CYS A 35 3.83 -3.31 -24.41
CA CYS A 35 2.64 -3.59 -25.19
C CYS A 35 1.82 -2.33 -25.55
N TYR A 36 1.68 -1.36 -24.64
CA TYR A 36 0.84 -0.17 -24.89
C TYR A 36 1.57 1.00 -25.55
N VAL A 37 2.89 1.06 -25.41
CA VAL A 37 3.73 2.15 -25.97
C VAL A 37 4.54 1.65 -27.16
N PHE A 38 5.12 0.45 -27.09
CA PHE A 38 5.98 -0.10 -28.15
C PHE A 38 5.27 -1.12 -29.06
N GLU A 39 3.98 -1.39 -28.86
CA GLU A 39 3.16 -2.31 -29.66
C GLU A 39 3.70 -3.75 -29.73
N MET A 40 4.49 -4.16 -28.72
CA MET A 40 5.00 -5.52 -28.65
C MET A 40 3.86 -6.50 -28.32
N PRO A 41 3.82 -7.69 -28.95
CA PRO A 41 2.83 -8.69 -28.59
C PRO A 41 3.08 -9.19 -27.17
N PRO A 42 2.04 -9.42 -26.37
CA PRO A 42 2.22 -9.97 -25.03
C PRO A 42 2.78 -11.38 -25.08
N PRO A 43 3.56 -11.77 -24.06
CA PRO A 43 3.85 -13.17 -23.77
C PRO A 43 2.57 -14.03 -23.79
N GLY A 44 2.64 -15.21 -24.42
CA GLY A 44 1.46 -16.06 -24.64
C GLY A 44 0.67 -16.38 -23.37
N PHE A 45 1.36 -16.55 -22.23
CA PHE A 45 0.72 -16.81 -20.94
C PHE A 45 -0.15 -15.65 -20.44
N LEU A 46 0.12 -14.39 -20.84
CA LEU A 46 -0.65 -13.22 -20.43
C LEU A 46 -1.90 -13.00 -21.27
N ARG A 47 -1.92 -13.52 -22.50
CA ARG A 47 -3.07 -13.36 -23.41
C ARG A 47 -4.35 -13.95 -22.82
N GLU A 48 -4.23 -15.01 -22.02
CA GLU A 48 -5.38 -15.64 -21.32
C GLU A 48 -5.89 -14.84 -20.13
N PHE A 49 -5.07 -13.98 -19.52
CA PHE A 49 -5.48 -13.14 -18.38
C PHE A 49 -6.19 -11.85 -18.81
N LEU A 50 -6.04 -11.42 -20.07
CA LEU A 50 -6.43 -10.08 -20.55
C LEU A 50 -7.75 -10.10 -21.34
N VAL A 51 -8.74 -10.78 -20.79
CA VAL A 51 -9.99 -11.10 -21.49
C VAL A 51 -11.07 -10.04 -21.26
N ARG A 52 -10.90 -9.13 -20.28
CA ARG A 52 -11.97 -8.22 -19.84
C ARG A 52 -11.63 -6.76 -20.12
N LEU A 53 -12.21 -6.22 -21.19
CA LEU A 53 -12.13 -4.81 -21.55
C LEU A 53 -13.03 -3.97 -20.62
N ARG A 54 -12.54 -3.55 -19.45
CA ARG A 54 -13.31 -2.69 -18.52
C ARG A 54 -12.63 -1.37 -18.22
N VAL A 55 -11.31 -1.37 -18.19
CA VAL A 55 -10.46 -0.21 -17.92
C VAL A 55 -9.78 0.18 -19.23
N SER A 56 -9.43 1.46 -19.42
CA SER A 56 -8.64 1.89 -20.58
C SER A 56 -7.15 1.59 -20.38
N GLU A 57 -6.40 1.45 -21.47
CA GLU A 57 -4.95 1.20 -21.45
C GLU A 57 -4.22 2.31 -20.67
N LYS A 58 -4.62 3.56 -20.89
CA LYS A 58 -4.10 4.76 -20.20
C LYS A 58 -4.33 4.69 -18.68
N SER A 59 -5.55 4.35 -18.26
CA SER A 59 -5.88 4.24 -16.83
C SER A 59 -5.15 3.09 -16.15
N ALA A 60 -5.03 1.95 -16.83
CA ALA A 60 -4.30 0.79 -16.33
C ALA A 60 -2.80 1.11 -16.16
N LEU A 61 -2.16 1.67 -17.19
CA LEU A 61 -0.75 2.06 -17.15
C LEU A 61 -0.49 3.12 -16.06
N LEU A 62 -1.31 4.17 -15.98
CA LEU A 62 -1.17 5.19 -14.95
C LEU A 62 -1.31 4.60 -13.54
N THR A 63 -2.30 3.74 -13.32
CA THR A 63 -2.50 3.08 -12.02
C THR A 63 -1.32 2.17 -11.65
N LEU A 64 -0.77 1.41 -12.61
CA LEU A 64 0.42 0.59 -12.40
C LEU A 64 1.65 1.43 -12.06
N MET A 65 1.84 2.57 -12.73
CA MET A 65 2.93 3.50 -12.43
C MET A 65 2.82 4.10 -11.02
N LEU A 66 1.62 4.52 -10.61
CA LEU A 66 1.37 4.99 -9.24
C LEU A 66 1.59 3.87 -8.22
N LEU A 67 1.08 2.67 -8.49
CA LEU A 67 1.30 1.50 -7.63
C LEU A 67 2.79 1.18 -7.49
N TRP A 68 3.54 1.24 -8.59
CA TRP A 68 5.00 1.05 -8.61
C TRP A 68 5.72 2.08 -7.74
N LEU A 69 5.39 3.37 -7.89
CA LEU A 69 5.94 4.44 -7.04
C LEU A 69 5.63 4.21 -5.56
N HIS A 70 4.41 3.79 -5.24
CA HIS A 70 4.03 3.46 -3.87
C HIS A 70 4.88 2.32 -3.30
N VAL A 71 5.00 1.19 -4.01
CA VAL A 71 5.76 0.02 -3.49
C VAL A 71 7.26 0.28 -3.42
N VAL A 72 7.84 1.04 -4.35
CA VAL A 72 9.25 1.47 -4.30
C VAL A 72 9.49 2.37 -3.08
N ARG A 73 8.61 3.33 -2.81
CA ARG A 73 8.71 4.15 -1.59
C ARG A 73 8.61 3.29 -0.33
N ARG A 74 7.66 2.34 -0.27
CA ARG A 74 7.52 1.43 0.88
C ARG A 74 8.78 0.57 1.06
N LEU A 75 9.40 0.11 -0.03
CA LEU A 75 10.68 -0.59 0.02
C LEU A 75 11.79 0.28 0.61
N PHE A 76 11.94 1.51 0.11
CA PHE A 76 12.89 2.49 0.64
C PHE A 76 12.67 2.72 2.15
N GLU A 77 11.43 2.99 2.56
CA GLU A 77 11.08 3.19 3.97
C GLU A 77 11.39 1.96 4.83
N SER A 78 11.19 0.75 4.30
CA SER A 78 11.50 -0.48 5.03
C SER A 78 13.00 -0.73 5.21
N LEU A 79 13.83 -0.23 4.28
CA LEU A 79 15.28 -0.40 4.30
C LEU A 79 15.99 0.67 5.12
N PHE A 80 15.55 1.93 5.03
CA PHE A 80 16.32 3.07 5.54
C PHE A 80 15.64 3.86 6.66
N VAL A 81 14.31 3.84 6.71
CA VAL A 81 13.54 4.64 7.68
C VAL A 81 13.12 3.80 8.87
N SER A 82 12.47 2.67 8.61
CA SER A 82 11.76 1.89 9.62
C SER A 82 12.73 1.25 10.63
N VAL A 83 12.48 1.49 11.91
CA VAL A 83 13.16 0.78 13.00
C VAL A 83 12.16 -0.20 13.59
N TYR A 84 12.38 -1.50 13.40
CA TYR A 84 11.44 -2.55 13.85
C TYR A 84 11.81 -3.08 15.24
N SER A 85 10.80 -3.50 16.01
CA SER A 85 10.99 -4.20 17.29
C SER A 85 10.98 -5.72 17.08
N ASP A 86 11.39 -6.50 18.08
CA ASP A 86 11.41 -7.97 18.05
C ASP A 86 10.02 -8.64 18.11
N THR A 87 8.99 -7.97 17.58
CA THR A 87 7.64 -8.50 17.49
C THR A 87 7.60 -9.64 16.48
N LYS A 88 6.81 -10.68 16.78
CA LYS A 88 6.68 -11.86 15.92
C LYS A 88 5.33 -11.84 15.22
N MET A 89 5.31 -12.15 13.92
CA MET A 89 4.09 -12.26 13.12
C MET A 89 3.73 -13.72 12.86
N ASN A 90 2.42 -14.00 12.78
CA ASN A 90 1.89 -15.32 12.46
C ASN A 90 2.19 -15.66 10.98
N ILE A 91 2.59 -16.90 10.70
CA ILE A 91 2.93 -17.34 9.34
C ILE A 91 1.77 -17.25 8.33
N MET A 92 0.52 -17.44 8.77
CA MET A 92 -0.65 -17.29 7.91
C MET A 92 -0.84 -15.84 7.47
N HIS A 93 -0.67 -14.90 8.41
CA HIS A 93 -0.66 -13.47 8.08
C HIS A 93 0.54 -13.15 7.19
N TYR A 94 1.67 -13.85 7.41
CA TYR A 94 2.84 -13.68 6.58
C TYR A 94 2.57 -14.03 5.12
N SER A 95 2.05 -15.24 4.88
CA SER A 95 1.70 -15.73 3.55
C SER A 95 0.60 -14.89 2.88
N LEU A 96 -0.40 -14.44 3.64
CA LEU A 96 -1.45 -13.56 3.12
C LEU A 96 -0.87 -12.24 2.58
N GLY A 97 0.11 -11.66 3.28
CA GLY A 97 0.82 -10.47 2.79
C GLY A 97 1.57 -10.73 1.48
N LEU A 98 2.24 -11.87 1.33
CA LEU A 98 2.93 -12.22 0.07
C LEU A 98 1.93 -12.37 -1.07
N LEU A 99 0.82 -13.08 -0.83
CA LEU A 99 -0.24 -13.27 -1.82
C LEU A 99 -0.85 -11.93 -2.25
N HIS A 100 -1.12 -11.03 -1.31
CA HIS A 100 -1.60 -9.69 -1.60
C HIS A 100 -0.68 -8.95 -2.58
N TYR A 101 0.63 -8.88 -2.29
CA TYR A 101 1.58 -8.19 -3.14
C TYR A 101 1.83 -8.87 -4.50
N LEU A 102 1.64 -10.19 -4.60
CA LEU A 102 1.64 -10.91 -5.88
C LEU A 102 0.41 -10.55 -6.73
N CYS A 103 -0.77 -10.49 -6.11
CA CYS A 103 -2.03 -10.27 -6.82
C CYS A 103 -2.29 -8.80 -7.17
N LEU A 104 -1.64 -7.84 -6.50
CA LEU A 104 -1.91 -6.41 -6.66
C LEU A 104 -1.81 -5.89 -8.11
N PRO A 105 -0.67 -6.03 -8.81
CA PRO A 105 -0.57 -5.55 -10.19
C PRO A 105 -1.45 -6.38 -11.13
N CYS A 106 -1.66 -7.67 -10.84
CA CYS A 106 -2.59 -8.53 -11.60
C CYS A 106 -4.04 -8.04 -11.51
N ALA A 107 -4.45 -7.48 -10.37
CA ALA A 107 -5.80 -6.91 -10.18
C ALA A 107 -6.06 -5.71 -11.08
N VAL A 108 -5.02 -4.96 -11.47
CA VAL A 108 -5.11 -3.90 -12.49
C VAL A 108 -5.16 -4.52 -13.89
N LEU A 109 -4.25 -5.47 -14.18
CA LEU A 109 -4.09 -6.04 -15.51
C LEU A 109 -5.28 -6.88 -15.97
N VAL A 110 -5.93 -7.64 -15.10
CA VAL A 110 -7.03 -8.55 -15.46
C VAL A 110 -8.25 -7.84 -16.06
N GLU A 111 -8.40 -6.53 -15.80
CA GLU A 111 -9.46 -5.67 -16.33
C GLU A 111 -8.98 -4.64 -17.35
N ALA A 112 -7.67 -4.64 -17.64
CA ALA A 112 -7.08 -3.81 -18.67
C ALA A 112 -7.42 -4.39 -20.05
N PRO A 113 -7.41 -3.55 -21.11
CA PRO A 113 -7.66 -4.04 -22.44
C PRO A 113 -6.64 -5.11 -22.79
N GLY A 114 -7.09 -6.16 -23.49
CA GLY A 114 -6.17 -6.98 -24.25
C GLY A 114 -5.29 -6.07 -25.08
N PHE A 115 -4.03 -6.44 -25.27
CA PHE A 115 -3.02 -5.65 -25.98
C PHE A 115 -3.34 -5.56 -27.48
N VAL A 116 -4.46 -4.92 -27.80
CA VAL A 116 -4.93 -4.59 -29.13
C VAL A 116 -4.41 -3.19 -29.41
N SER A 117 -3.57 -3.12 -30.44
CA SER A 117 -2.78 -1.96 -30.86
C SER A 117 -3.62 -0.68 -30.95
N ASN A 118 -3.50 0.18 -29.94
CA ASN A 118 -3.74 1.60 -30.05
C ASN A 118 -2.58 2.29 -29.32
N LEU A 119 -1.66 2.87 -30.09
CA LEU A 119 -0.49 3.56 -29.56
C LEU A 119 -0.89 4.60 -28.50
N ILE A 120 -0.43 4.44 -27.26
CA ILE A 120 -0.54 5.50 -26.27
C ILE A 120 0.49 6.58 -26.62
N ASN A 121 0.01 7.68 -27.21
CA ASN A 121 0.80 8.91 -27.27
C ASN A 121 0.90 9.51 -25.85
N LEU A 122 2.06 9.39 -25.20
CA LEU A 122 2.26 9.86 -23.82
C LEU A 122 1.93 11.36 -23.66
N ASP A 123 2.28 12.15 -24.66
CA ASP A 123 2.16 13.60 -24.67
C ASP A 123 0.69 14.08 -24.77
N SER A 124 -0.18 13.31 -25.43
CA SER A 124 -1.62 13.54 -25.44
C SER A 124 -2.31 12.93 -24.21
N THR A 125 -1.70 11.93 -23.57
CA THR A 125 -2.27 11.23 -22.42
C THR A 125 -2.27 12.12 -21.17
N LEU A 126 -1.19 12.85 -20.91
CA LEU A 126 -1.15 13.81 -19.78
C LEU A 126 -2.14 14.97 -19.96
N LYS A 127 -2.43 15.35 -21.22
CA LYS A 127 -3.41 16.40 -21.55
C LYS A 127 -4.87 15.93 -21.49
N GLN A 128 -5.11 14.61 -21.42
CA GLN A 128 -6.44 14.00 -21.46
C GLN A 128 -6.81 13.30 -20.13
N LEU A 129 -6.26 13.75 -19.00
CA LEU A 129 -6.66 13.21 -17.70
C LEU A 129 -8.09 13.62 -17.35
N SER A 130 -8.91 12.64 -16.97
CA SER A 130 -10.23 12.92 -16.43
C SER A 130 -10.13 13.61 -15.06
N PHE A 131 -11.17 14.37 -14.69
CA PHE A 131 -11.24 15.01 -13.38
C PHE A 131 -11.06 14.01 -12.22
N LEU A 132 -11.65 12.82 -12.33
CA LEU A 132 -11.52 11.77 -11.32
C LEU A 132 -10.09 11.24 -11.20
N GLN A 133 -9.37 11.11 -12.32
CA GLN A 133 -7.95 10.72 -12.32
C GLN A 133 -7.08 11.80 -11.68
N LEU A 134 -7.34 13.08 -11.95
CA LEU A 134 -6.63 14.18 -11.31
C LEU A 134 -6.84 14.17 -9.79
N LEU A 135 -8.10 14.00 -9.35
CA LEU A 135 -8.41 13.84 -7.92
C LEU A 135 -7.70 12.63 -7.31
N GLY A 136 -7.68 11.50 -8.03
CA GLY A 136 -6.95 10.29 -7.63
C GLY A 136 -5.45 10.55 -7.46
N ILE A 137 -4.80 11.21 -8.43
CA ILE A 137 -3.37 11.56 -8.35
C ILE A 137 -3.08 12.48 -7.16
N LEU A 138 -3.90 13.50 -6.95
CA LEU A 138 -3.72 14.43 -5.82
C LEU A 138 -3.89 13.72 -4.48
N LEU A 139 -4.96 12.92 -4.33
CA LEU A 139 -5.20 12.15 -3.11
C LEU A 139 -4.07 11.12 -2.88
N PHE A 140 -3.58 10.48 -3.94
CA PHE A 140 -2.45 9.55 -3.90
C PHE A 140 -1.20 10.23 -3.35
N ALA A 141 -0.85 11.41 -3.88
CA ALA A 141 0.34 12.16 -3.45
C ALA A 141 0.25 12.57 -1.98
N ILE A 142 -0.87 13.20 -1.58
CA ILE A 142 -1.11 13.64 -0.20
C ILE A 142 -1.06 12.46 0.77
N SER A 143 -1.68 11.33 0.40
CA SER A 143 -1.74 10.15 1.27
C SER A 143 -0.38 9.46 1.41
N ASN A 144 0.41 9.35 0.33
CA ASN A 144 1.77 8.80 0.42
C ASN A 144 2.70 9.68 1.26
N ILE A 145 2.60 11.01 1.13
CA ILE A 145 3.38 11.95 1.96
C ILE A 145 2.99 11.82 3.43
N SER A 146 1.69 11.84 3.72
CA SER A 146 1.21 11.79 5.11
C SER A 146 1.48 10.43 5.77
N GLN A 147 1.45 9.34 4.99
CA GLN A 147 1.87 8.03 5.47
C GLN A 147 3.38 8.00 5.78
N HIS A 148 4.21 8.56 4.90
CA HIS A 148 5.66 8.65 5.12
C HIS A 148 5.99 9.40 6.41
N GLN A 149 5.41 10.58 6.58
CA GLN A 149 5.56 11.40 7.78
C GLN A 149 5.14 10.65 9.06
N SER A 150 4.05 9.88 8.98
CA SER A 150 3.60 9.06 10.12
C SER A 150 4.61 7.98 10.48
N LEU A 151 5.26 7.34 9.50
CA LEU A 151 6.28 6.32 9.72
C LEU A 151 7.60 6.92 10.21
N ASP A 152 7.98 8.10 9.71
CA ASP A 152 9.15 8.85 10.17
C ASP A 152 9.02 9.20 11.65
N VAL A 153 7.84 9.68 12.09
CA VAL A 153 7.56 9.92 13.51
C VAL A 153 7.78 8.66 14.33
N LEU A 154 7.26 7.50 13.89
CA LEU A 154 7.44 6.23 14.59
C LEU A 154 8.90 5.79 14.65
N ALA A 155 9.65 5.98 13.56
CA ALA A 155 11.07 5.65 13.50
C ALA A 155 11.91 6.55 14.41
N ASN A 156 11.63 7.86 14.40
CA ASN A 156 12.37 8.85 15.18
C ASN A 156 12.14 8.72 16.69
N MET A 157 11.02 8.14 17.13
CA MET A 157 10.85 7.78 18.55
C MET A 157 11.90 6.77 19.05
N ARG A 158 12.55 6.02 18.15
CA ARG A 158 13.57 5.02 18.46
C ARG A 158 14.99 5.50 18.18
N ARG A 159 15.15 6.73 17.67
CA ARG A 159 16.44 7.33 17.30
C ARG A 159 16.75 8.52 18.22
N ASN A 160 18.03 8.83 18.43
CA ASN A 160 18.43 10.12 19.00
C ASN A 160 18.57 11.20 17.90
N TYR A 161 18.93 12.41 18.32
CA TYR A 161 19.20 13.54 17.43
C TYR A 161 20.34 13.29 16.42
N LEU A 162 21.23 12.33 16.68
CA LEU A 162 22.30 11.90 15.76
C LEU A 162 21.84 10.80 14.79
N GLY A 163 20.60 10.33 14.89
CA GLY A 163 20.06 9.24 14.08
C GLY A 163 20.40 7.83 14.57
N ASN A 164 21.14 7.70 15.67
CA ASN A 164 21.49 6.40 16.26
C ASN A 164 20.30 5.80 17.00
N ILE A 165 20.10 4.49 16.86
CA ILE A 165 19.02 3.76 17.55
C ILE A 165 19.33 3.73 19.05
N THR A 166 18.44 4.31 19.87
CA THR A 166 18.62 4.45 21.32
C THR A 166 17.96 3.35 22.12
N ASN A 167 16.77 2.91 21.70
CA ASN A 167 16.07 1.78 22.28
C ASN A 167 15.06 1.19 21.27
N TYR A 168 14.57 -0.01 21.58
CA TYR A 168 13.45 -0.66 20.87
C TYR A 168 12.14 -0.56 21.67
N ALA A 169 12.10 0.31 22.68
CA ALA A 169 10.92 0.51 23.50
C ALA A 169 9.81 1.17 22.69
N HIS A 170 8.58 0.91 23.09
CA HIS A 170 7.43 1.58 22.51
C HIS A 170 7.13 2.83 23.33
N GLY A 171 6.87 3.94 22.64
CA GLY A 171 6.42 5.20 23.24
C GLY A 171 5.08 5.64 22.64
N ILE A 172 4.46 6.66 23.23
CA ILE A 172 3.22 7.25 22.71
C ILE A 172 3.61 8.38 21.74
N PRO A 173 3.35 8.25 20.43
CA PRO A 173 3.62 9.34 19.48
C PRO A 173 2.64 10.49 19.72
N THR A 174 3.10 11.73 19.72
CA THR A 174 2.27 12.92 20.05
C THR A 174 2.26 14.00 18.98
N SER A 175 2.85 13.77 17.81
CA SER A 175 2.95 14.79 16.75
C SER A 175 2.00 14.52 15.58
N GLY A 176 1.38 15.58 15.06
CA GLY A 176 0.61 15.54 13.80
C GLY A 176 -0.65 14.69 13.94
N TRP A 177 -0.92 13.81 12.96
CA TRP A 177 -2.12 12.98 12.98
C TRP A 177 -2.21 12.01 14.18
N PHE A 178 -1.08 11.75 14.85
CA PHE A 178 -1.09 10.96 16.08
C PHE A 178 -1.81 11.64 17.24
N GLU A 179 -2.06 12.95 17.19
CA GLU A 179 -2.83 13.67 18.21
C GLU A 179 -4.29 13.21 18.26
N VAL A 180 -4.85 12.79 17.13
CA VAL A 180 -6.28 12.43 16.99
C VAL A 180 -6.51 10.93 16.79
N VAL A 181 -5.55 10.22 16.18
CA VAL A 181 -5.67 8.78 15.92
C VAL A 181 -4.39 8.02 16.27
N SER A 182 -4.53 6.72 16.51
CA SER A 182 -3.44 5.87 17.00
C SER A 182 -2.58 5.38 15.85
N CYS A 183 -3.21 5.10 14.70
CA CYS A 183 -2.57 4.51 13.53
C CYS A 183 -2.84 5.33 12.26
N PRO A 184 -2.36 6.58 12.17
CA PRO A 184 -2.57 7.43 10.99
C PRO A 184 -1.95 6.83 9.71
N HIS A 185 -0.83 6.11 9.82
CA HIS A 185 -0.23 5.41 8.68
C HIS A 185 -1.15 4.34 8.06
N PHE A 186 -2.04 3.72 8.85
CA PHE A 186 -3.05 2.80 8.36
C PHE A 186 -4.21 3.53 7.67
N LEU A 187 -4.62 4.69 8.19
CA LEU A 187 -5.60 5.56 7.54
C LEU A 187 -5.13 5.96 6.13
N PHE A 188 -3.88 6.43 6.04
CA PHE A 188 -3.32 6.85 4.75
C PHE A 188 -3.10 5.68 3.79
N GLU A 189 -2.84 4.46 4.27
CA GLU A 189 -2.84 3.28 3.40
C GLU A 189 -4.22 3.10 2.75
N VAL A 190 -5.31 3.16 3.53
CA VAL A 190 -6.67 3.06 2.97
C VAL A 190 -6.91 4.14 1.90
N LEU A 191 -6.51 5.39 2.17
CA LEU A 191 -6.67 6.50 1.22
C LEU A 191 -5.82 6.32 -0.05
N ILE A 192 -4.63 5.72 0.04
CA ILE A 192 -3.81 5.38 -1.13
C ILE A 192 -4.57 4.41 -2.04
N TYR A 193 -5.19 3.36 -1.51
CA TYR A 193 -5.90 2.39 -2.36
C TYR A 193 -7.20 2.95 -2.95
N LEU A 194 -7.91 3.81 -2.19
CA LEU A 194 -9.05 4.56 -2.72
C LEU A 194 -8.63 5.52 -3.83
N SER A 195 -7.47 6.18 -3.69
CA SER A 195 -6.93 7.05 -4.73
C SER A 195 -6.62 6.31 -6.03
N LEU A 196 -6.07 5.10 -5.93
CA LEU A 196 -5.84 4.22 -7.08
C LEU A 196 -7.16 3.75 -7.70
N TRP A 197 -8.23 3.59 -6.91
CA TRP A 197 -9.56 3.31 -7.44
C TRP A 197 -10.11 4.49 -8.26
N CYS A 198 -9.92 5.72 -7.79
CA CYS A 198 -10.25 6.91 -8.58
C CYS A 198 -9.45 6.97 -9.88
N THR A 199 -8.18 6.57 -9.87
CA THR A 199 -7.31 6.57 -11.05
C THR A 199 -7.68 5.49 -12.07
N ILE A 200 -7.91 4.25 -11.63
CA ILE A 200 -8.28 3.14 -12.52
C ILE A 200 -9.69 3.33 -13.10
N GLY A 201 -10.57 3.97 -12.33
CA GLY A 201 -11.91 4.38 -12.74
C GLY A 201 -13.03 3.46 -12.23
N PRO A 202 -14.29 3.94 -12.26
CA PRO A 202 -15.44 3.28 -11.63
C PRO A 202 -15.89 2.00 -12.34
N LEU A 203 -15.39 1.73 -13.56
CA LEU A 203 -15.71 0.52 -14.32
C LEU A 203 -14.91 -0.71 -13.88
N ALA A 204 -13.82 -0.52 -13.11
CA ALA A 204 -13.05 -1.59 -12.51
C ALA A 204 -13.89 -2.30 -11.44
N ARG A 205 -14.03 -3.64 -11.55
CA ARG A 205 -14.81 -4.47 -10.62
C ARG A 205 -13.95 -5.28 -9.67
N VAL A 206 -12.68 -5.52 -10.00
CA VAL A 206 -11.75 -6.26 -9.14
C VAL A 206 -11.16 -5.35 -8.08
N TRP A 207 -10.80 -4.11 -8.45
CA TRP A 207 -10.17 -3.16 -7.53
C TRP A 207 -10.98 -2.83 -6.26
N PRO A 208 -12.33 -2.70 -6.29
CA PRO A 208 -13.12 -2.52 -5.07
C PRO A 208 -12.90 -3.63 -4.02
N SER A 209 -12.68 -4.88 -4.45
CA SER A 209 -12.36 -5.99 -3.54
C SER A 209 -10.99 -5.80 -2.88
N VAL A 210 -10.01 -5.26 -3.61
CA VAL A 210 -8.70 -4.90 -3.06
C VAL A 210 -8.85 -3.78 -2.02
N CYS A 211 -9.62 -2.73 -2.33
CA CYS A 211 -9.91 -1.65 -1.38
C CYS A 211 -10.58 -2.17 -0.11
N LEU A 212 -11.58 -3.05 -0.25
CA LEU A 212 -12.27 -3.66 0.89
C LEU A 212 -11.32 -4.51 1.74
N PHE A 213 -10.49 -5.33 1.10
CA PHE A 213 -9.50 -6.14 1.80
C PHE A 213 -8.53 -5.27 2.61
N VAL A 214 -7.97 -4.23 1.99
CA VAL A 214 -7.06 -3.29 2.66
C VAL A 214 -7.77 -2.58 3.80
N PHE A 215 -8.98 -2.05 3.58
CA PHE A 215 -9.77 -1.38 4.62
C PHE A 215 -9.98 -2.27 5.84
N VAL A 216 -10.45 -3.50 5.65
CA VAL A 216 -10.70 -4.45 6.76
C VAL A 216 -9.39 -4.78 7.48
N ASN A 217 -8.32 -5.09 6.73
CA ASN A 217 -7.03 -5.43 7.32
C ASN A 217 -6.47 -4.27 8.15
N GLN A 218 -6.53 -3.04 7.64
CA GLN A 218 -6.05 -1.85 8.34
C GLN A 218 -6.90 -1.51 9.57
N CYS A 219 -8.22 -1.65 9.50
CA CYS A 219 -9.11 -1.44 10.65
C CYS A 219 -8.84 -2.44 11.78
N ILE A 220 -8.66 -3.72 11.44
CA ILE A 220 -8.33 -4.76 12.42
C ILE A 220 -6.95 -4.47 13.06
N ALA A 221 -5.93 -4.20 12.25
CA ALA A 221 -4.59 -3.89 12.74
C ALA A 221 -4.58 -2.63 13.61
N ALA A 222 -5.32 -1.59 13.22
CA ALA A 222 -5.46 -0.37 13.99
C ALA A 222 -6.12 -0.63 15.34
N LYS A 223 -7.18 -1.44 15.38
CA LYS A 223 -7.90 -1.75 16.63
C LYS A 223 -7.04 -2.55 17.60
N ILE A 224 -6.32 -3.55 17.11
CA ILE A 224 -5.37 -4.33 17.92
C ILE A 224 -4.30 -3.40 18.49
N THR A 225 -3.73 -2.53 17.66
CA THR A 225 -2.68 -1.58 18.07
C THR A 225 -3.21 -0.56 19.08
N HIS A 226 -4.42 -0.05 18.89
CA HIS A 226 -5.07 0.89 19.81
C HIS A 226 -5.32 0.26 21.18
N ASN A 227 -5.90 -0.95 21.22
CA ASN A 227 -6.12 -1.67 22.47
C ASN A 227 -4.79 -1.95 23.18
N TRP A 228 -3.76 -2.34 22.42
CA TRP A 228 -2.42 -2.54 22.97
C TRP A 228 -1.86 -1.26 23.60
N TYR A 229 -2.05 -0.09 22.98
CA TYR A 229 -1.65 1.19 23.59
C TYR A 229 -2.41 1.47 24.89
N GLN A 230 -3.72 1.25 24.92
CA GLN A 230 -4.55 1.45 26.12
C GLN A 230 -4.11 0.52 27.27
N GLU A 231 -3.90 -0.76 26.99
CA GLU A 231 -3.43 -1.74 27.97
C GLU A 231 -2.01 -1.43 28.47
N LYS A 232 -1.13 -0.98 27.58
CA LYS A 232 0.28 -0.76 27.89
C LYS A 232 0.53 0.52 28.68
N PHE A 233 -0.19 1.59 28.37
CA PHE A 233 0.06 2.92 28.93
C PHE A 233 -1.04 3.41 29.89
N GLY A 234 -2.18 2.73 29.97
CA GLY A 234 -3.26 3.05 30.90
C GLY A 234 -3.66 4.52 30.82
N ASP A 235 -3.69 5.18 31.97
CA ASP A 235 -4.10 6.59 32.10
C ASP A 235 -3.17 7.59 31.40
N MET A 236 -1.94 7.19 31.04
CA MET A 236 -1.05 8.04 30.23
C MET A 236 -1.46 8.10 28.76
N TYR A 237 -2.29 7.15 28.29
CA TYR A 237 -2.74 7.12 26.90
C TYR A 237 -3.89 8.11 26.67
N PRO A 238 -3.83 8.98 25.63
CA PRO A 238 -4.88 9.98 25.42
C PRO A 238 -6.24 9.35 25.07
N ALA A 239 -7.20 9.48 25.99
CA ALA A 239 -8.52 8.84 25.88
C ALA A 239 -9.38 9.33 24.70
N HIS A 240 -9.10 10.53 24.17
CA HIS A 240 -9.81 11.08 23.01
C HIS A 240 -9.35 10.45 21.69
N ARG A 241 -8.19 9.77 21.65
CA ARG A 241 -7.69 9.15 20.42
C ARG A 241 -8.62 8.05 19.94
N ARG A 242 -8.66 7.89 18.63
CA ARG A 242 -9.34 6.79 17.93
C ARG A 242 -8.33 5.88 17.25
N ALA A 243 -8.75 4.70 16.80
CA ALA A 243 -7.83 3.73 16.21
C ALA A 243 -7.27 4.24 14.87
N ILE A 244 -8.14 4.68 13.95
CA ILE A 244 -7.78 5.02 12.57
C ILE A 244 -8.59 6.19 11.98
N PHE A 245 -9.90 6.30 12.26
CA PHE A 245 -10.76 7.36 11.75
C PHE A 245 -11.04 8.40 12.85
N PRO A 246 -10.61 9.66 12.66
CA PRO A 246 -10.86 10.72 13.63
C PRO A 246 -12.36 10.80 13.98
N TYR A 247 -12.66 10.93 15.27
CA TYR A 247 -14.01 11.08 15.82
C TYR A 247 -14.99 9.91 15.59
N LEU A 248 -14.60 8.84 14.91
CA LEU A 248 -15.47 7.69 14.61
C LEU A 248 -14.95 6.37 15.17
N PHE A 249 -13.75 5.94 14.75
CA PHE A 249 -13.25 4.58 15.01
C PHE A 249 -11.75 4.54 15.28
#